data_AF-A0A3N1HNR7-F1
#
_entry.id   AF-A0A3N1HNR7-F1
#
_cell.length_a   1.000
_cell.length_b   1.000
_cell.length_c   1.000
_cell.angle_alpha   90.00
_cell.angle_beta   90.00
_cell.angle_gamma   90.00
#
_symmetry.space_group_name_H-M   'P 1'
#
loop_
_entity.id
_entity.type
_entity.pdbx_description
1 polymer ?
#
loop_
_entity_poly.entity_id
_entity_poly.type
_entity_poly.pdbx_seq_one_letter_code
_entity_poly.pdbx_strand_id
1 'polypeptide(L)'
;MAAARPVRRVVDEFGNDVPTAPYAYSGWHATVDKERVRAITRKSSGFTPAEKFMVLWFIGASPPGMDPVHRTGKDIADEVGMTPDALGRIMKKLARHRLIIETGKLGRIKLYRISPYIAFHGSGLEQREAVKDWNPPEIPGWVAPGPRGWEGQ
;
A
#
# COMPACT_ATOMS: atom_id res chain seq x y z
N MET A 1 -0.17 32.66 -4.12
CA MET A 1 0.61 31.70 -4.92
C MET A 1 1.87 31.37 -4.15
N ALA A 2 2.16 30.09 -3.86
CA ALA A 2 3.41 29.70 -3.24
C ALA A 2 4.56 29.85 -4.25
N ALA A 3 5.64 30.54 -3.86
CA ALA A 3 6.82 30.68 -4.70
C ALA A 3 7.43 29.31 -5.01
N ALA A 4 7.77 29.05 -6.28
CA ALA A 4 8.43 27.83 -6.69
C ALA A 4 9.76 27.69 -5.92
N ARG A 5 9.93 26.58 -5.19
CA ARG A 5 11.20 26.25 -4.53
C ARG A 5 12.30 26.20 -5.61
N PRO A 6 13.46 26.83 -5.41
CA PRO A 6 14.55 26.77 -6.38
C PRO A 6 15.00 25.32 -6.53
N VAL A 7 14.99 24.83 -7.77
CA VAL A 7 15.56 23.52 -8.13
C VAL A 7 17.06 23.61 -7.89
N ARG A 8 17.59 22.88 -6.90
CA ARG A 8 19.03 22.82 -6.67
C ARG A 8 19.68 22.15 -7.88
N ARG A 9 20.56 22.88 -8.56
CA ARG A 9 21.43 22.39 -9.64
C ARG A 9 22.26 21.22 -9.09
N VAL A 10 22.07 20.03 -9.64
CA VAL A 10 22.91 18.86 -9.31
C VAL A 10 24.13 18.91 -10.22
N VAL A 11 25.32 19.00 -9.62
CA VAL A 11 26.59 19.02 -10.32
C VAL A 11 27.39 17.76 -9.99
N ASP A 12 28.22 17.31 -10.92
CA ASP A 12 29.17 16.23 -10.68
C ASP A 12 30.37 16.70 -9.85
N GLU A 13 31.33 15.80 -9.59
CA GLU A 13 32.56 16.12 -8.85
C GLU A 13 33.47 17.15 -9.55
N PHE A 14 33.21 17.47 -10.82
CA PHE A 14 33.95 18.43 -11.63
C PHE A 14 33.16 19.75 -11.83
N GLY A 15 31.97 19.87 -11.24
CA GLY A 15 31.12 21.06 -11.38
C GLY A 15 30.32 21.12 -12.69
N ASN A 16 30.29 20.05 -13.49
CA ASN A 16 29.45 19.98 -14.67
C ASN A 16 28.00 19.70 -14.28
N ASP A 17 27.07 20.21 -15.09
CA ASP A 17 25.66 19.88 -14.94
C ASP A 17 25.41 18.39 -15.16
N VAL A 18 24.83 17.74 -14.17
CA VAL A 18 24.29 16.39 -14.35
C VAL A 18 22.92 16.52 -14.99
N PRO A 19 22.65 15.89 -16.15
CA PRO A 19 21.31 15.83 -16.71
C PRO A 19 20.37 15.15 -15.72
N THR A 20 19.58 15.94 -14.99
CA THR A 20 18.56 15.40 -14.09
C THR A 20 17.31 15.13 -14.91
N ALA A 21 16.92 13.86 -15.04
CA ALA A 21 15.55 13.56 -15.42
C ALA A 21 14.64 14.19 -14.35
N PRO A 22 13.60 14.96 -14.72
CA PRO A 22 12.64 15.44 -13.74
C PRO A 22 12.04 14.19 -13.09
N TYR A 23 12.44 13.93 -11.84
CA TYR A 23 11.87 12.84 -11.04
C TYR A 23 10.49 13.31 -10.58
N ALA A 24 9.59 13.45 -11.54
CA ALA A 24 8.22 13.84 -11.36
C ALA A 24 7.43 12.56 -11.15
N TYR A 25 7.09 12.27 -9.90
CA TYR A 25 6.01 11.33 -9.63
C TYR A 25 4.78 11.82 -10.40
N SER A 26 4.05 10.90 -11.04
CA SER A 26 2.79 11.19 -11.74
C SER A 26 1.65 11.62 -10.81
N GLY A 27 1.96 11.94 -9.55
CA GLY A 27 1.04 12.30 -8.50
C GLY A 27 1.51 11.74 -7.16
N TRP A 28 0.59 11.06 -6.50
CA TRP A 28 0.77 10.47 -5.19
C TRP A 28 1.63 9.19 -5.23
N HIS A 29 2.45 9.00 -4.20
CA HIS A 29 3.27 7.80 -4.03
C HIS A 29 3.06 7.22 -2.64
N ALA A 30 3.20 5.90 -2.52
CA ALA A 30 3.14 5.19 -1.26
C ALA A 30 4.49 4.55 -0.93
N THR A 31 4.81 4.49 0.35
CA THR A 31 5.83 3.56 0.85
C THR A 31 5.23 2.16 0.88
N VAL A 32 6.06 1.15 0.58
CA VAL A 32 5.61 -0.25 0.51
C VAL A 32 6.65 -1.15 1.17
N ASP A 33 6.21 -2.01 2.09
CA ASP A 33 7.05 -3.04 2.71
C ASP A 33 7.35 -4.15 1.70
N LYS A 34 8.59 -4.14 1.19
CA LYS A 34 9.04 -5.09 0.17
C LYS A 34 9.07 -6.53 0.67
N GLU A 35 9.35 -6.77 1.95
CA GLU A 35 9.43 -8.12 2.51
C GLU A 35 8.04 -8.73 2.62
N ARG A 36 7.05 -7.97 3.10
CA ARG A 36 5.65 -8.38 3.15
C ARG A 36 5.07 -8.59 1.75
N VAL A 37 5.33 -7.69 0.82
CA VAL A 37 4.89 -7.88 -0.58
C VAL A 37 5.52 -9.12 -1.20
N ARG A 38 6.83 -9.34 -0.98
CA ARG A 38 7.50 -10.56 -1.43
C ARG A 38 6.91 -11.81 -0.76
N ALA A 39 6.55 -11.75 0.50
CA ALA A 39 5.92 -12.86 1.21
C ALA A 39 4.53 -13.18 0.63
N ILE A 40 3.69 -12.17 0.40
CA ILE A 40 2.36 -12.31 -0.21
C ILE A 40 2.45 -12.96 -1.59
N THR A 41 3.46 -12.60 -2.38
CA THR A 41 3.62 -13.06 -3.77
C THR A 41 4.18 -14.48 -3.91
N ARG A 42 4.79 -15.06 -2.86
CA ARG A 42 5.30 -16.45 -2.87
C ARG A 42 4.17 -17.47 -3.09
N LYS A 43 4.55 -18.70 -3.49
CA LYS A 43 3.61 -19.84 -3.56
C LYS A 43 3.14 -20.26 -2.16
N SER A 44 4.02 -20.17 -1.16
CA SER A 44 3.75 -20.56 0.23
C SER A 44 2.68 -19.71 0.93
N SER A 45 2.35 -18.53 0.40
CA SER A 45 1.30 -17.68 0.96
C SER A 45 -0.11 -18.21 0.75
N GLY A 46 -0.29 -19.19 -0.15
CA GLY A 46 -1.60 -19.75 -0.47
C GLY A 46 -2.57 -18.74 -1.12
N PHE A 47 -2.07 -17.56 -1.53
CA PHE A 47 -2.86 -16.60 -2.29
C PHE A 47 -2.85 -16.95 -3.78
N THR A 48 -4.02 -16.88 -4.41
CA THR A 48 -4.17 -17.06 -5.86
C THR A 48 -3.63 -15.84 -6.61
N PRO A 49 -3.37 -15.93 -7.92
CA PRO A 49 -2.98 -14.78 -8.73
C PRO A 49 -3.98 -13.62 -8.63
N ALA A 50 -5.29 -13.89 -8.63
CA ALA A 50 -6.32 -12.85 -8.50
C ALA A 50 -6.28 -12.16 -7.12
N GLU A 51 -6.04 -12.92 -6.04
CA GLU A 51 -5.90 -12.34 -4.69
C GLU A 51 -4.64 -11.47 -4.58
N LYS A 52 -3.53 -11.89 -5.18
CA LYS A 52 -2.28 -11.11 -5.26
C LYS A 52 -2.46 -9.84 -6.09
N PHE A 53 -3.17 -9.94 -7.21
CA PHE A 53 -3.54 -8.81 -8.03
C PHE A 53 -4.36 -7.80 -7.23
N MET A 54 -5.34 -8.25 -6.45
CA MET A 54 -6.13 -7.34 -5.62
C MET A 54 -5.31 -6.64 -4.53
N VAL A 55 -4.28 -7.28 -3.97
CA VAL A 55 -3.33 -6.59 -3.07
C VAL A 55 -2.61 -5.47 -3.81
N LEU A 56 -2.10 -5.73 -5.02
CA LEU A 56 -1.44 -4.71 -5.85
C LEU A 56 -2.40 -3.56 -6.18
N TRP A 57 -3.64 -3.88 -6.54
CA TRP A 57 -4.68 -2.88 -6.82
C TRP A 57 -4.93 -2.00 -5.58
N PHE A 58 -5.08 -2.59 -4.39
CA PHE A 58 -5.27 -1.82 -3.15
C PHE A 58 -4.06 -0.94 -2.79
N ILE A 59 -2.82 -1.35 -3.12
CA ILE A 59 -1.63 -0.49 -2.96
C ILE A 59 -1.75 0.76 -3.85
N GLY A 60 -2.22 0.62 -5.09
CA GLY A 60 -2.38 1.74 -6.03
C GLY A 60 -3.63 2.60 -5.77
N ALA A 61 -4.70 2.01 -5.23
CA ALA A 61 -6.00 2.67 -5.07
C ALA A 61 -6.20 3.32 -3.69
N SER A 62 -5.44 2.94 -2.66
CA SER A 62 -5.62 3.47 -1.31
C SER A 62 -5.24 4.97 -1.26
N PRO A 63 -6.12 5.83 -0.73
CA PRO A 63 -5.87 7.27 -0.63
C PRO A 63 -4.79 7.59 0.44
N PRO A 64 -4.29 8.84 0.46
CA PRO A 64 -3.43 9.33 1.54
C PRO A 64 -4.04 9.16 2.93
N GLY A 65 -3.18 9.06 3.95
CA GLY A 65 -3.60 8.94 5.34
C GLY A 65 -4.23 7.59 5.64
N MET A 66 -5.39 7.58 6.30
CA MET A 66 -6.14 6.37 6.69
C MET A 66 -7.52 6.26 6.05
N ASP A 67 -7.83 7.13 5.09
CA ASP A 67 -9.09 7.11 4.38
C ASP A 67 -9.32 5.78 3.64
N PRO A 68 -10.58 5.30 3.56
CA PRO A 68 -10.89 4.11 2.79
C PRO A 68 -10.87 4.39 1.29
N VAL A 69 -10.78 3.32 0.49
CA VAL A 69 -11.13 3.40 -0.93
C VAL A 69 -12.64 3.64 -1.05
N HIS A 70 -13.02 4.80 -1.60
CA HIS A 70 -14.41 5.23 -1.75
C HIS A 70 -15.06 4.61 -3.01
N ARG A 71 -15.09 3.28 -3.07
CA ARG A 71 -15.70 2.48 -4.14
C ARG A 71 -16.46 1.30 -3.54
N THR A 72 -17.62 0.97 -4.10
CA THR A 72 -18.33 -0.25 -3.69
C THR A 72 -17.63 -1.49 -4.27
N GLY A 73 -17.87 -2.66 -3.67
CA GLY A 73 -17.37 -3.91 -4.26
C GLY A 73 -17.86 -4.14 -5.70
N LYS A 74 -19.06 -3.64 -6.06
CA LYS A 74 -19.54 -3.72 -7.44
C LYS A 74 -18.70 -2.87 -8.39
N ASP A 75 -18.40 -1.63 -7.99
CA ASP A 75 -17.60 -0.72 -8.82
C ASP A 75 -16.17 -1.22 -9.00
N ILE A 76 -15.57 -1.75 -7.93
CA ILE A 76 -14.23 -2.35 -8.00
C ILE A 76 -14.26 -3.56 -8.93
N ALA A 77 -15.28 -4.43 -8.81
CA ALA A 77 -15.39 -5.63 -9.63
C ALA A 77 -15.48 -5.31 -11.12
N ASP A 78 -16.28 -4.29 -11.47
CA ASP A 78 -16.39 -3.75 -12.82
C ASP A 78 -15.04 -3.22 -13.34
N GLU A 79 -14.35 -2.39 -12.53
CA GLU A 79 -13.04 -1.83 -12.86
C GLU A 79 -11.98 -2.90 -13.15
N VAL A 80 -11.94 -3.97 -12.33
CA VAL A 80 -10.91 -5.01 -12.43
C VAL A 80 -11.32 -6.20 -13.31
N GLY A 81 -12.49 -6.15 -13.96
CA GLY A 81 -12.99 -7.22 -14.83
C GLY A 81 -13.30 -8.52 -14.10
N MET A 82 -13.79 -8.45 -12.85
CA MET A 82 -14.23 -9.59 -12.04
C MET A 82 -15.74 -9.57 -11.83
N THR A 83 -16.32 -10.73 -11.50
CA THR A 83 -17.70 -10.74 -11.01
C THR A 83 -17.76 -10.22 -9.56
N PRO A 84 -18.85 -9.56 -9.14
CA PRO A 84 -19.01 -9.10 -7.75
C PRO A 84 -18.83 -10.22 -6.71
N ASP A 85 -19.30 -11.44 -7.02
CA ASP A 85 -19.17 -12.60 -6.13
C ASP A 85 -17.72 -13.11 -6.02
N ALA A 86 -16.97 -13.10 -7.12
CA ALA A 86 -15.56 -13.46 -7.11
C ALA A 86 -14.77 -12.44 -6.28
N LEU A 87 -14.99 -11.15 -6.53
CA LEU A 87 -14.33 -10.09 -5.76
C LEU A 87 -14.72 -10.14 -4.28
N GLY A 88 -16.00 -10.35 -3.96
CA GLY A 88 -16.47 -10.43 -2.58
C GLY A 88 -15.77 -11.55 -1.78
N ARG A 89 -15.56 -12.72 -2.40
CA ARG A 89 -14.78 -13.82 -1.79
C ARG A 89 -13.32 -13.44 -1.58
N ILE A 90 -12.70 -12.76 -2.55
CA ILE A 90 -11.32 -12.28 -2.45
C ILE A 90 -11.21 -11.26 -1.30
N MET A 91 -12.03 -10.22 -1.28
CA MET A 91 -12.02 -9.19 -0.24
C MET A 91 -12.21 -9.78 1.15
N LYS A 92 -13.14 -10.72 1.32
CA LYS A 92 -13.33 -11.42 2.60
C LYS A 92 -12.07 -12.16 3.05
N LYS A 93 -11.37 -12.84 2.13
CA LYS A 93 -10.10 -13.51 2.44
C LYS A 93 -9.01 -12.51 2.80
N LEU A 94 -8.82 -11.45 2.01
CA LEU A 94 -7.82 -10.42 2.28
C LEU A 94 -8.05 -9.72 3.62
N ALA A 95 -9.30 -9.40 3.96
CA ALA A 95 -9.67 -8.78 5.23
C ALA A 95 -9.42 -9.73 6.42
N ARG A 96 -9.76 -11.02 6.27
CA ARG A 96 -9.45 -12.04 7.29
C ARG A 96 -7.95 -12.14 7.59
N HIS A 97 -7.11 -12.04 6.56
CA HIS A 97 -5.65 -12.02 6.70
C HIS A 97 -5.08 -10.63 7.04
N ARG A 98 -5.93 -9.63 7.28
CA ARG A 98 -5.56 -8.24 7.60
C ARG A 98 -4.62 -7.61 6.57
N LEU A 99 -4.72 -8.06 5.31
CA LEU A 99 -4.03 -7.44 4.18
C LEU A 99 -4.72 -6.13 3.78
N ILE A 100 -6.05 -6.12 3.90
CA ILE A 100 -6.88 -4.93 3.85
C ILE A 100 -7.58 -4.75 5.19
N ILE A 101 -7.92 -3.51 5.52
CA ILE A 101 -8.58 -3.12 6.77
C ILE A 101 -9.83 -2.30 6.47
N GLU A 102 -10.86 -2.47 7.29
CA GLU A 102 -12.12 -1.72 7.19
C GLU A 102 -11.95 -0.38 7.89
N THR A 103 -11.86 0.71 7.14
CA THR A 103 -11.70 2.08 7.69
C THR A 103 -12.89 2.98 7.44
N GLY A 104 -13.96 2.45 6.84
CA GLY A 104 -15.18 3.23 6.64
C GLY A 104 -16.39 2.38 6.25
N LYS A 105 -17.53 3.04 6.12
CA LYS A 105 -18.79 2.44 5.69
C LYS A 105 -19.63 3.42 4.88
N LEU A 106 -20.33 2.92 3.87
CA LEU A 106 -21.35 3.63 3.11
C LEU A 106 -22.69 2.91 3.28
N GLY A 107 -23.54 3.42 4.18
CA GLY A 107 -24.74 2.72 4.63
C GLY A 107 -24.38 1.37 5.26
N ARG A 108 -24.75 0.26 4.61
CA ARG A 108 -24.42 -1.11 5.04
C ARG A 108 -23.16 -1.69 4.37
N ILE A 109 -22.55 -0.95 3.44
CA ILE A 109 -21.38 -1.40 2.68
C ILE A 109 -20.11 -1.04 3.45
N LYS A 110 -19.23 -2.03 3.67
CA LYS A 110 -17.91 -1.82 4.27
C LYS A 110 -16.94 -1.30 3.22
N LEU A 111 -16.18 -0.27 3.59
CA LEU A 111 -15.12 0.29 2.75
C LEU A 111 -13.76 -0.09 3.32
N TYR A 112 -12.82 -0.40 2.43
CA TYR A 112 -11.53 -0.96 2.80
C TYR A 112 -10.39 -0.13 2.23
N ARG A 113 -9.21 -0.30 2.83
CA ARG A 113 -7.92 0.14 2.28
C ARG A 113 -6.85 -0.91 2.51
N ILE A 114 -5.70 -0.73 1.87
CA ILE A 114 -4.51 -1.54 2.18
C ILE A 114 -4.08 -1.32 3.64
N SER A 115 -3.63 -2.39 4.31
CA SER A 115 -3.07 -2.29 5.65
C SER A 115 -1.86 -1.34 5.70
N PRO A 116 -1.75 -0.44 6.70
CA PRO A 116 -0.60 0.47 6.83
C PRO A 116 0.72 -0.27 7.10
N TYR A 117 0.68 -1.54 7.48
CA TYR A 117 1.86 -2.41 7.57
C TYR A 117 2.40 -2.84 6.20
N ILE A 118 1.58 -2.80 5.13
CA ILE A 118 1.97 -3.22 3.78
C ILE A 118 2.31 -2.02 2.93
N ALA A 119 1.42 -1.02 2.90
CA ALA A 119 1.64 0.21 2.16
C ALA A 119 0.97 1.40 2.84
N PHE A 120 1.62 2.55 2.77
CA PHE A 120 1.10 3.78 3.35
C PHE A 120 1.48 4.99 2.50
N HIS A 121 0.49 5.81 2.18
CA HIS A 121 0.69 7.09 1.53
C HIS A 121 0.65 8.19 2.59
N GLY A 122 1.85 8.64 2.98
CA GLY A 122 2.10 9.62 4.02
C GLY A 122 3.53 9.49 4.54
N SER A 123 3.87 10.29 5.55
CA SER A 123 5.16 10.23 6.23
C SER A 123 5.29 8.98 7.09
N GLY A 124 6.53 8.62 7.44
CA GLY A 124 6.80 7.52 8.36
C GLY A 124 6.23 7.73 9.78
N LEU A 125 6.09 8.98 10.22
CA LEU A 125 5.46 9.31 11.50
C LEU A 125 3.95 9.03 11.47
N GLU A 126 3.27 9.46 10.40
CA GLU A 126 1.85 9.17 10.20
C GLU A 126 1.60 7.67 10.04
N GLN A 127 2.48 6.95 9.33
CA GLN A 127 2.41 5.50 9.23
C GLN A 127 2.58 4.83 10.60
N ARG A 128 3.56 5.28 11.40
CA ARG A 128 3.79 4.77 12.76
C ARG A 128 2.59 5.01 13.67
N GLU A 129 1.93 6.15 13.54
CA GLU A 129 0.69 6.42 14.27
C GLU A 129 -0.42 5.50 13.80
N ALA A 130 -0.60 5.41 12.47
CA ALA A 130 -1.63 4.61 11.85
C ALA A 130 -1.56 3.12 12.22
N VAL A 131 -0.37 2.53 12.39
CA VAL A 131 -0.25 1.10 12.72
C VAL A 131 -0.60 0.76 14.18
N LYS A 132 -0.67 1.73 15.10
CA LYS A 132 -0.94 1.47 16.53
C LYS A 132 -2.31 0.84 16.77
N ASP A 133 -3.29 1.22 15.98
CA ASP A 133 -4.67 0.77 16.13
C ASP A 133 -4.96 -0.54 15.39
N TRP A 134 -3.95 -1.13 14.73
CA TRP A 134 -4.13 -2.30 13.88
C TRP A 134 -3.14 -3.42 14.19
N ASN A 135 -3.63 -4.64 14.08
CA ASN A 135 -2.79 -5.83 14.16
C ASN A 135 -2.02 -6.04 12.84
N PRO A 136 -0.76 -6.51 12.90
CA PRO A 136 0.00 -6.84 11.70
C PRO A 136 -0.73 -7.87 10.80
N PRO A 137 -0.52 -7.80 9.47
CA PRO A 137 -1.07 -8.76 8.53
C PRO A 137 -0.59 -10.19 8.79
N GLU A 138 -1.51 -11.14 8.61
CA GLU A 138 -1.24 -12.57 8.70
C GLU A 138 -0.97 -13.12 7.31
N ILE A 139 0.31 -13.26 6.97
CA ILE A 139 0.74 -13.78 5.67
C ILE A 139 1.12 -15.26 5.86
N PRO A 140 0.38 -16.22 5.30
CA PRO A 140 0.68 -17.63 5.47
C PRO A 140 2.10 -17.99 5.01
N GLY A 141 2.76 -18.89 5.74
CA GLY A 141 4.12 -19.32 5.40
C GLY A 141 5.18 -18.21 5.50
N TRP A 142 4.88 -17.12 6.20
CA TRP A 142 5.83 -16.05 6.49
C TRP A 142 5.78 -15.68 7.97
N VAL A 143 6.97 -15.57 8.56
CA VAL A 143 7.16 -15.06 9.92
C VAL A 143 7.82 -13.71 9.77
N ALA A 144 7.26 -12.70 10.41
CA ALA A 144 7.87 -11.38 10.42
C ALA A 144 9.28 -11.49 10.99
N PRO A 145 10.30 -10.88 10.35
CA PRO A 145 11.57 -10.71 11.02
C PRO A 145 11.27 -9.99 12.33
N GLY A 146 11.80 -10.50 13.45
CA GLY A 146 11.70 -9.83 14.72
C GLY A 146 12.24 -8.40 14.62
N PRO A 147 12.01 -7.55 15.64
CA PRO A 147 12.63 -6.23 15.69
C PRO A 147 14.12 -6.42 15.38
N ARG A 148 14.59 -5.89 14.25
CA ARG A 148 16.03 -5.77 14.04
C ARG A 148 16.48 -4.86 15.16
N GLY A 149 17.15 -5.45 16.16
CA GLY A 149 17.72 -4.68 17.25
C GLY A 149 18.46 -3.50 16.64
N TRP A 150 18.19 -2.31 17.16
CA TRP A 150 18.95 -1.12 16.85
C TRP A 150 20.33 -1.27 17.53
N GLU A 151 21.12 -2.23 17.06
CA GLU A 151 22.55 -2.30 17.35
C GLU A 151 23.22 -1.48 16.25
N GLY A 152 23.83 -0.37 16.67
CA GLY A 152 24.14 0.80 15.85
C GLY A 152 24.76 0.51 14.49
N GLN A 153 24.20 1.18 13.48
CA GLN A 153 24.91 1.58 12.26
C GLN A 153 25.12 3.09 12.30
#